data_AF-A0A1B6L0G5-F1
#
_entry.id   AF-A0A1B6L0G5-F1
#
_cell.length_a   1.000
_cell.length_b   1.000
_cell.length_c   1.000
_cell.angle_alpha   90.00
_cell.angle_beta   90.00
_cell.angle_gamma   90.00
#
_symmetry.space_group_name_H-M   'P 1'
#
loop_
_entity.id
_entity.type
_entity.pdbx_description
1 polymer ?
#
loop_
_entity_poly.entity_id
_entity_poly.type
_entity_poly.pdbx_seq_one_letter_code
_entity_poly.pdbx_strand_id
1 'polypeptide(L)'
;MAIPLSSILPAPSQPVWDRDDERAKSRTVTALVSASPTAPPYGQRRGWIPRSQEDFGDGGAFPEISVAQYPLNMGKESKESSSNAIAVQLDAQGKVKYDVIARQGHSKDKIIYSKLSDLLPAEVTTEDDPTLQRPDTSEIDETTEKTRLALERLTSSKIAAAMPVRCADKIAPAQYIRYTPSQQGSAFNSGAKQRVIRMIEAQKDPIEPPKFKINKKIPRGPPSPPAPVMHSPTRKVTVKEQKEWKIPPCISNWKNAKGYTIPLDKRLAADGRGLQQVHINENFAKLA
;
A
#
# COMPACT_ATOMS: atom_id res chain seq x y z
N MET A 1 -30.71 2.82 53.47
CA MET A 1 -29.88 3.94 52.99
C MET A 1 -28.46 3.43 52.87
N ALA A 2 -27.94 3.23 51.66
CA ALA A 2 -26.58 2.74 51.44
C ALA A 2 -25.65 3.94 51.22
N ILE A 3 -24.68 4.11 52.10
CA ILE A 3 -23.68 5.19 52.00
C ILE A 3 -22.66 4.77 50.92
N PRO A 4 -22.35 5.64 49.93
CA PRO A 4 -21.40 5.30 48.88
C PRO A 4 -19.98 5.18 49.44
N LEU A 5 -19.27 4.11 49.05
CA LEU A 5 -17.90 3.77 49.43
C LEU A 5 -16.88 4.91 49.23
N SER A 6 -17.16 5.83 48.31
CA SER A 6 -16.34 7.02 48.05
C SER A 6 -16.31 8.03 49.20
N SER A 7 -17.26 7.95 50.14
CA SER A 7 -17.30 8.83 51.33
C SER A 7 -16.56 8.29 52.56
N ILE A 8 -16.16 7.00 52.53
CA ILE A 8 -15.50 6.31 53.64
C ILE A 8 -14.00 6.19 53.41
N LEU A 9 -13.53 6.34 52.17
CA LEU A 9 -12.12 6.20 51.83
C LEU A 9 -11.42 7.56 51.75
N PRO A 10 -10.19 7.68 52.29
CA PRO A 10 -9.39 8.89 52.16
C PRO A 10 -9.08 9.19 50.69
N ALA A 11 -9.01 10.47 50.36
CA ALA A 11 -8.69 10.91 49.00
C ALA A 11 -7.34 10.32 48.55
N PRO A 12 -7.24 9.80 47.31
CA PRO A 12 -6.01 9.20 46.81
C PRO A 12 -4.87 10.23 46.82
N SER A 13 -3.74 9.86 47.44
CA SER A 13 -2.56 10.72 47.63
C SER A 13 -1.57 10.71 46.47
N GLN A 14 -1.78 9.84 45.47
CA GLN A 14 -0.91 9.69 44.32
C GLN A 14 -1.45 10.52 43.14
N PRO A 15 -0.66 11.41 42.52
CA PRO A 15 -1.08 12.13 41.33
C PRO A 15 -1.24 11.15 40.17
N VAL A 16 -2.45 11.07 39.61
CA VAL A 16 -2.69 10.40 38.33
C VAL A 16 -1.97 11.24 37.27
N TRP A 17 -0.94 10.65 36.65
CA TRP A 17 -0.27 11.24 35.49
C TRP A 17 -1.07 10.86 34.26
N ASP A 18 -2.09 11.66 33.95
CA ASP A 18 -2.71 11.65 32.63
C ASP A 18 -2.21 12.85 31.83
N ARG A 19 -1.74 12.61 30.60
CA ARG A 19 -1.08 13.62 29.76
C ARG A 19 -2.05 14.74 29.34
N ASP A 20 -3.35 14.47 29.44
CA ASP A 20 -4.42 15.41 29.15
C ASP A 20 -4.78 16.32 30.35
N ASP A 21 -4.40 15.95 31.58
CA ASP A 21 -4.75 16.68 32.81
C ASP A 21 -3.84 17.89 33.11
N GLU A 22 -2.63 17.94 32.53
CA GLU A 22 -1.80 19.16 32.61
C GLU A 22 -2.44 20.34 31.88
N ARG A 23 -3.31 20.07 30.89
CA ARG A 23 -4.01 21.11 30.15
C ARG A 23 -5.14 21.75 30.96
N ALA A 24 -5.66 21.05 31.96
CA ALA A 24 -6.80 21.49 32.78
C ALA A 24 -6.40 22.31 34.02
N LYS A 25 -5.12 22.31 34.42
CA LYS A 25 -4.66 23.01 35.65
C LYS A 25 -4.23 24.45 35.45
N SER A 26 -4.48 25.05 34.29
CA SER A 26 -4.30 26.50 34.11
C SER A 26 -5.64 27.21 34.05
N ARG A 27 -5.83 28.14 35.00
CA ARG A 27 -6.83 29.22 35.06
C ARG A 27 -8.22 28.88 35.61
N THR A 28 -8.43 29.27 36.87
CA THR A 28 -9.76 29.67 37.37
C THR A 28 -10.12 31.00 36.71
N VAL A 29 -11.12 31.02 35.83
CA VAL A 29 -11.60 32.23 35.13
C VAL A 29 -13.04 32.53 35.57
N THR A 30 -13.20 33.59 36.36
CA THR A 30 -14.48 34.28 36.56
C THR A 30 -14.59 35.41 35.54
N ALA A 31 -14.90 35.08 34.29
CA ALA A 31 -15.37 36.02 33.26
C ALA A 31 -15.98 35.25 32.09
N LEU A 32 -17.20 35.64 31.68
CA LEU A 32 -17.99 35.03 30.59
C LEU A 32 -17.43 35.28 29.18
N VAL A 33 -16.25 35.91 29.03
CA VAL A 33 -15.63 36.19 27.74
C VAL A 33 -14.13 35.93 27.84
N SER A 34 -13.65 34.86 27.20
CA SER A 34 -12.21 34.64 27.01
C SER A 34 -11.72 35.49 25.84
N ALA A 35 -11.22 36.69 26.12
CA ALA A 35 -10.41 37.42 25.16
C ALA A 35 -9.05 36.68 25.04
N SER A 36 -8.86 35.93 23.94
CA SER A 36 -7.54 35.42 23.59
C SER A 36 -6.62 36.62 23.35
N PRO A 37 -5.42 36.69 23.98
CA PRO A 37 -4.47 37.76 23.73
C PRO A 37 -3.97 37.63 22.28
N THR A 38 -4.66 38.29 21.37
CA THR A 38 -4.30 38.31 19.95
C THR A 38 -3.16 39.31 19.77
N ALA A 39 -2.26 39.00 18.85
CA ALA A 39 -1.17 39.88 18.46
C ALA A 39 -1.69 41.31 18.13
N PRO A 40 -0.97 42.38 18.52
CA PRO A 40 -1.34 43.75 18.15
C PRO A 40 -1.52 43.90 16.64
N PRO A 41 -2.35 44.82 16.12
CA PRO A 41 -2.50 45.01 14.68
C PRO A 41 -1.20 45.45 14.01
N TYR A 42 -1.11 45.27 12.69
CA TYR A 42 0.05 45.68 11.91
C TYR A 42 0.40 47.16 12.16
N GLY A 43 1.69 47.47 12.33
CA GLY A 43 2.18 48.80 12.69
C GLY A 43 2.26 49.10 14.19
N GLN A 44 1.58 48.34 15.06
CA GLN A 44 1.61 48.51 16.52
C GLN A 44 2.45 47.46 17.27
N ARG A 45 3.24 46.66 16.53
CA ARG A 45 4.02 45.53 17.06
C ARG A 45 5.46 45.89 17.47
N ARG A 46 5.81 47.18 17.48
CA ARG A 46 7.15 47.64 17.86
C ARG A 46 7.42 47.36 19.34
N GLY A 47 8.46 46.57 19.61
CA GLY A 47 8.85 46.17 20.98
C GLY A 47 8.05 45.01 21.56
N TRP A 48 7.10 44.46 20.82
CA TRP A 48 6.37 43.24 21.18
C TRP A 48 7.05 42.02 20.55
N ILE A 49 7.21 40.94 21.31
CA ILE A 49 7.89 39.72 20.87
C ILE A 49 7.03 38.51 21.26
N PRO A 50 6.54 37.72 20.29
CA PRO A 50 5.79 36.51 20.60
C PRO A 50 6.74 35.44 21.17
N ARG A 51 6.37 34.86 22.31
CA ARG A 51 7.12 33.80 23.02
C ARG A 51 6.32 32.51 23.14
N SER A 52 4.99 32.61 23.20
CA SER A 52 4.08 31.48 23.33
C SER A 52 3.38 31.17 22.00
N GLN A 53 2.84 29.95 21.87
CA GLN A 53 2.03 29.59 20.69
C GLN A 53 0.72 30.39 20.63
N GLU A 54 0.21 30.85 21.77
CA GLU A 54 -1.02 31.65 21.87
C GLU A 54 -0.83 33.07 21.36
N ASP A 55 0.40 33.61 21.45
CA ASP A 55 0.73 34.97 21.01
C ASP A 55 0.52 35.17 19.50
N PHE A 56 0.54 34.07 18.73
CA PHE A 56 0.30 34.08 17.28
C PHE A 56 -1.19 34.05 16.90
N GLY A 57 -2.11 33.85 17.86
CA GLY A 57 -3.55 33.74 17.57
C GLY A 57 -3.86 32.60 16.61
N ASP A 58 -4.33 32.94 15.40
CA ASP A 58 -4.63 31.99 14.31
C ASP A 58 -3.37 31.54 13.54
N GLY A 59 -2.18 31.93 14.02
CA GLY A 59 -0.89 31.60 13.44
C GLY A 59 -0.27 32.75 12.64
N GLY A 60 0.75 32.40 11.84
CA GLY A 60 1.55 33.37 11.09
C GLY A 60 2.72 33.93 11.91
N ALA A 61 3.88 34.06 11.25
CA ALA A 61 5.06 34.71 11.82
C ALA A 61 5.12 36.16 11.32
N PHE A 62 5.59 37.07 12.17
CA PHE A 62 5.62 38.50 11.88
C PHE A 62 7.01 38.92 11.37
N PRO A 63 7.19 39.23 10.07
CA PRO A 63 8.50 39.52 9.49
C PRO A 63 9.12 40.80 10.02
N GLU A 64 8.33 41.74 10.56
CA GLU A 64 8.83 42.97 11.19
C GLU A 64 9.52 42.76 12.55
N ILE A 65 9.38 41.58 13.15
CA ILE A 65 10.03 41.22 14.41
C ILE A 65 11.25 40.36 14.07
N SER A 66 12.46 40.91 14.28
CA SER A 66 13.74 40.27 13.97
C SER A 66 14.13 39.18 14.99
N VAL A 67 13.21 38.26 15.28
CA VAL A 67 13.38 37.10 16.16
C VAL A 67 12.84 35.88 15.44
N ALA A 68 13.51 34.74 15.60
CA ALA A 68 13.03 33.48 15.04
C ALA A 68 11.70 33.09 15.70
N GLN A 69 10.65 32.98 14.88
CA GLN A 69 9.29 32.69 15.31
C GLN A 69 8.87 31.35 14.70
N TYR A 70 8.24 30.49 15.52
CA TYR A 70 7.87 29.15 15.11
C TYR A 70 6.38 28.86 15.37
N PRO A 71 5.44 29.50 14.66
CA PRO A 71 4.02 29.16 14.76
C PRO A 71 3.82 27.67 14.45
N LEU A 72 3.04 26.98 15.29
CA LEU A 72 2.79 25.52 15.22
C LEU A 72 4.08 24.68 15.29
N ASN A 73 5.14 25.21 15.89
CA ASN A 73 6.49 24.62 15.92
C ASN A 73 7.11 24.37 14.54
N MET A 74 6.59 24.99 13.48
CA MET A 74 7.14 24.84 12.13
C MET A 74 8.52 25.48 12.03
N GLY A 75 9.49 24.80 11.40
CA GLY A 75 10.86 25.31 11.23
C GLY A 75 11.75 25.17 12.47
N LYS A 76 11.23 24.64 13.58
CA LYS A 76 12.03 24.27 14.74
C LYS A 76 12.72 22.93 14.46
N GLU A 77 14.02 22.86 14.69
CA GLU A 77 14.72 21.58 14.66
C GLU A 77 14.17 20.70 15.79
N SER A 78 13.62 19.55 15.41
CA SER A 78 13.16 18.51 16.31
C SER A 78 14.35 17.99 17.13
N LYS A 79 14.10 17.61 18.40
CA LYS A 79 15.13 16.93 19.25
C LYS A 79 15.61 15.62 18.61
N GLU A 80 14.80 14.99 17.76
CA GLU A 80 15.16 13.87 16.91
C GLU A 80 15.21 14.36 15.46
N SER A 81 16.41 14.54 14.92
CA SER A 81 16.65 15.10 13.58
C SER A 81 16.33 14.13 12.44
N SER A 82 16.18 12.83 12.74
CA SER A 82 15.74 11.80 11.78
C SER A 82 14.62 10.97 12.38
N SER A 83 13.53 10.83 11.63
CA SER A 83 12.42 9.93 11.98
C SER A 83 12.15 8.98 10.82
N ASN A 84 11.81 7.73 11.14
CA ASN A 84 11.44 6.71 10.15
C ASN A 84 9.97 6.82 9.70
N ALA A 85 9.25 7.85 10.16
CA ALA A 85 7.84 8.05 9.88
C ALA A 85 7.66 8.72 8.50
N ILE A 86 6.71 8.22 7.71
CA ILE A 86 6.27 8.88 6.49
C ILE A 86 5.50 10.14 6.88
N ALA A 87 5.79 11.26 6.22
CA ALA A 87 5.09 12.53 6.47
C ALA A 87 3.58 12.39 6.23
N VAL A 88 2.78 12.93 7.15
CA VAL A 88 1.32 12.99 7.03
C VAL A 88 0.96 13.93 5.88
N GLN A 89 0.36 13.39 4.82
CA GLN A 89 -0.06 14.17 3.66
C GLN A 89 -1.56 14.45 3.73
N LEU A 90 -1.99 15.61 3.24
CA LEU A 90 -3.40 15.99 3.11
C LEU A 90 -3.84 15.94 1.65
N ASP A 91 -5.13 15.73 1.41
CA ASP A 91 -5.76 15.94 0.11
C ASP A 91 -6.15 17.41 -0.12
N ALA A 92 -6.67 17.71 -1.32
CA ALA A 92 -7.09 19.06 -1.67
C ALA A 92 -8.27 19.55 -0.81
N GLN A 93 -8.98 18.63 -0.16
CA GLN A 93 -10.11 18.87 0.74
C GLN A 93 -9.68 18.96 2.21
N GLY A 94 -8.38 18.81 2.51
CA GLY A 94 -7.84 18.87 3.87
C GLY A 94 -7.99 17.57 4.68
N LYS A 95 -8.43 16.45 4.08
CA LYS A 95 -8.47 15.14 4.75
C LYS A 95 -7.10 14.47 4.70
N VAL A 96 -6.79 13.71 5.75
CA VAL A 96 -5.55 12.95 5.84
C VAL A 96 -5.52 11.82 4.80
N LYS A 97 -4.46 11.77 3.99
CA LYS A 97 -4.22 10.73 2.99
C LYS A 97 -3.61 9.48 3.63
N TYR A 98 -4.45 8.66 4.24
CA TYR A 98 -4.04 7.32 4.69
C TYR A 98 -3.65 6.37 3.54
N ASP A 99 -4.08 6.68 2.32
CA ASP A 99 -3.75 5.94 1.09
C ASP A 99 -2.24 5.90 0.79
N VAL A 100 -1.45 6.82 1.34
CA VAL A 100 0.03 6.81 1.21
C VAL A 100 0.62 5.50 1.77
N ILE A 101 -0.01 4.92 2.79
CA ILE A 101 0.41 3.64 3.39
C ILE A 101 0.17 2.50 2.38
N ALA A 102 -1.01 2.45 1.75
CA ALA A 102 -1.34 1.43 0.76
C ALA A 102 -0.50 1.55 -0.53
N ARG A 103 -0.06 2.76 -0.86
CA ARG A 103 0.79 3.06 -2.03
C ARG A 103 2.27 2.80 -1.81
N GLN A 104 2.70 2.47 -0.59
CA GLN A 104 4.11 2.22 -0.31
C GLN A 104 4.66 1.13 -1.23
N GLY A 105 5.73 1.44 -1.99
CA GLY A 105 6.35 0.50 -2.94
C GLY A 105 5.73 0.47 -4.34
N HIS A 106 4.67 1.24 -4.58
CA HIS A 106 4.08 1.43 -5.91
C HIS A 106 4.48 2.80 -6.49
N SER A 107 4.35 2.96 -7.81
CA SER A 107 4.49 4.27 -8.45
C SER A 107 3.35 5.21 -8.01
N LYS A 108 3.63 6.51 -7.96
CA LYS A 108 2.64 7.57 -7.69
C LYS A 108 1.42 7.51 -8.63
N ASP A 109 1.64 7.10 -9.87
CA ASP A 109 0.61 7.10 -10.93
C ASP A 109 -0.22 5.80 -10.93
N LYS A 110 0.16 4.79 -10.14
CA LYS A 110 -0.59 3.54 -10.04
C LYS A 110 -1.88 3.77 -9.26
N ILE A 111 -3.02 3.44 -9.84
CA ILE A 111 -4.32 3.57 -9.16
C ILE A 111 -4.47 2.44 -8.13
N ILE A 112 -4.78 2.80 -6.89
CA ILE A 112 -5.08 1.89 -5.77
C ILE A 112 -6.36 2.41 -5.13
N TYR A 113 -7.33 1.51 -4.99
CA TYR A 113 -8.57 1.78 -4.28
C TYR A 113 -8.39 1.44 -2.80
N SER A 114 -8.70 2.40 -1.93
CA SER A 114 -8.51 2.28 -0.48
C SER A 114 -9.56 3.01 0.34
N LYS A 115 -10.41 3.80 -0.32
CA LYS A 115 -11.42 4.64 0.33
C LYS A 115 -12.78 3.98 0.26
N LEU A 116 -13.63 4.24 1.26
CA LEU A 116 -15.04 3.81 1.22
C LEU A 116 -15.81 4.38 0.01
N SER A 117 -15.43 5.58 -0.47
CA SER A 117 -16.01 6.16 -1.69
C SER A 117 -15.83 5.25 -2.91
N ASP A 118 -14.75 4.46 -2.95
CA ASP A 118 -14.43 3.57 -4.06
C ASP A 118 -15.28 2.28 -4.03
N LEU A 119 -15.95 2.00 -2.91
CA LEU A 119 -16.90 0.89 -2.75
C LEU A 119 -18.33 1.25 -3.13
N LEU A 120 -18.63 2.55 -3.23
CA LEU A 120 -19.97 3.00 -3.57
C LEU A 120 -20.20 2.76 -5.06
N PRO A 121 -21.36 2.20 -5.45
CA PRO A 121 -21.69 2.03 -6.85
C PRO A 121 -21.82 3.40 -7.51
N ALA A 122 -21.24 3.56 -8.70
CA ALA A 122 -21.53 4.70 -9.56
C ALA A 122 -22.87 4.47 -10.25
N GLU A 123 -23.80 5.40 -10.11
CA GLU A 123 -25.12 5.34 -10.75
C GLU A 123 -25.00 5.71 -12.22
N VAL A 124 -25.42 4.80 -13.11
CA VAL A 124 -25.53 5.09 -14.54
C VAL A 124 -26.85 5.85 -14.76
N THR A 125 -26.76 7.16 -14.97
CA THR A 125 -27.94 8.04 -15.08
C THR A 125 -28.51 8.06 -16.51
N THR A 126 -27.66 7.86 -17.53
CA THR A 126 -28.03 7.93 -18.94
C THR A 126 -27.38 6.79 -19.72
N GLU A 127 -28.09 6.22 -20.70
CA GLU A 127 -27.57 5.11 -21.53
C GLU A 127 -26.40 5.54 -22.43
N ASP A 128 -26.35 6.81 -22.85
CA ASP A 128 -25.31 7.38 -23.73
C ASP A 128 -24.28 8.25 -22.98
N ASP A 129 -23.77 7.78 -21.84
CA ASP A 129 -22.71 8.50 -21.10
C ASP A 129 -21.36 8.45 -21.86
N PRO A 130 -20.77 9.60 -22.26
CA PRO A 130 -19.50 9.64 -22.98
C PRO A 130 -18.31 9.05 -22.20
N THR A 131 -18.40 8.94 -20.87
CA THR A 131 -17.33 8.35 -20.04
C THR A 131 -17.27 6.82 -20.12
N LEU A 132 -18.39 6.19 -20.48
CA LEU A 132 -18.52 4.73 -20.63
C LEU A 132 -18.28 4.27 -22.07
N GLN A 133 -18.16 5.19 -23.02
CA GLN A 133 -17.86 4.87 -24.40
C GLN A 133 -16.43 4.35 -24.54
N ARG A 134 -16.24 3.43 -25.50
CA ARG A 134 -14.91 2.97 -25.87
C ARG A 134 -14.13 4.16 -26.46
N PRO A 135 -12.80 4.23 -26.26
CA PRO A 135 -11.98 5.22 -26.93
C PRO A 135 -12.17 5.19 -28.45
N ASP A 136 -11.84 6.30 -29.10
CA ASP A 136 -11.96 6.44 -30.55
C ASP A 136 -11.18 5.36 -31.31
N THR A 137 -11.69 4.98 -32.49
CA THR A 137 -11.06 3.97 -33.34
C THR A 137 -9.61 4.31 -33.67
N SER A 138 -9.31 5.60 -33.90
CA SER A 138 -7.95 6.08 -34.14
C SER A 138 -7.01 5.84 -32.94
N GLU A 139 -7.48 6.06 -31.70
CA GLU A 139 -6.67 5.82 -30.50
C GLU A 139 -6.44 4.33 -30.25
N ILE A 140 -7.44 3.51 -30.58
CA ILE A 140 -7.32 2.05 -30.53
C ILE A 140 -6.27 1.57 -31.53
N ASP A 141 -6.29 2.06 -32.77
CA ASP A 141 -5.31 1.69 -33.79
C ASP A 141 -3.90 2.14 -33.40
N GLU A 142 -3.74 3.36 -32.89
CA GLU A 142 -2.46 3.84 -32.36
C GLU A 142 -1.93 2.99 -31.20
N THR A 143 -2.80 2.63 -30.26
CA THR A 143 -2.43 1.81 -29.10
C THR A 143 -2.07 0.39 -29.54
N THR A 144 -2.81 -0.15 -30.50
CA THR A 144 -2.56 -1.46 -31.11
C THR A 144 -1.20 -1.47 -31.81
N GLU A 145 -0.87 -0.41 -32.56
CA GLU A 145 0.43 -0.28 -33.22
C GLU A 145 1.58 -0.14 -32.22
N LYS A 146 1.44 0.73 -31.21
CA LYS A 146 2.44 0.89 -30.14
C LYS A 146 2.68 -0.43 -29.39
N THR A 147 1.62 -1.15 -29.06
CA THR A 147 1.73 -2.44 -28.35
C THR A 147 2.29 -3.55 -29.25
N ARG A 148 1.90 -3.61 -30.52
CA ARG A 148 2.47 -4.53 -31.51
C ARG A 148 3.97 -4.36 -31.63
N LEU A 149 4.45 -3.13 -31.87
CA LEU A 149 5.88 -2.83 -31.99
C LEU A 149 6.67 -3.19 -30.70
N ALA A 150 6.08 -2.93 -29.53
CA ALA A 150 6.70 -3.29 -28.25
C ALA A 150 6.82 -4.81 -28.08
N LEU A 151 5.77 -5.57 -28.43
CA LEU A 151 5.78 -7.03 -28.37
C LEU A 151 6.74 -7.63 -29.38
N GLU A 152 6.79 -7.13 -30.61
CA GLU A 152 7.76 -7.53 -31.65
C GLU A 152 9.21 -7.33 -31.20
N ARG A 153 9.49 -6.23 -30.49
CA ARG A 153 10.83 -6.00 -29.92
C ARG A 153 11.19 -7.02 -28.84
N LEU A 154 10.24 -7.45 -28.02
CA LEU A 154 10.46 -8.47 -27.00
C LEU A 154 10.62 -9.86 -27.62
N THR A 155 9.78 -10.20 -28.61
CA THR A 155 9.83 -11.51 -29.27
C THR A 155 11.09 -11.67 -30.12
N SER A 156 11.50 -10.65 -30.87
CA SER A 156 12.76 -10.66 -31.62
C SER A 156 13.98 -10.94 -30.73
N SER A 157 14.05 -10.35 -29.53
CA SER A 157 15.10 -10.65 -28.55
C SER A 157 15.08 -12.12 -28.08
N LYS A 158 13.88 -12.70 -27.88
CA LYS A 158 13.72 -14.11 -27.51
C LYS A 158 14.08 -15.06 -28.65
N ILE A 159 13.69 -14.74 -29.88
CA ILE A 159 14.01 -15.52 -31.09
C ILE A 159 15.53 -15.51 -31.32
N ALA A 160 16.17 -14.34 -31.24
CA ALA A 160 17.62 -14.21 -31.37
C ALA A 160 18.40 -15.01 -30.30
N ALA A 161 17.83 -15.16 -29.10
CA ALA A 161 18.40 -16.00 -28.06
C ALA A 161 18.26 -17.50 -28.33
N ALA A 162 17.18 -17.92 -29.00
CA ALA A 162 16.88 -19.31 -29.30
C ALA A 162 17.59 -19.84 -30.57
N MET A 163 18.04 -18.94 -31.47
CA MET A 163 18.77 -19.34 -32.67
C MET A 163 20.13 -19.98 -32.34
N PRO A 164 20.39 -21.24 -32.76
CA PRO A 164 21.62 -21.98 -32.40
C PRO A 164 22.91 -21.41 -33.00
N VAL A 165 22.84 -20.85 -34.20
CA VAL A 165 23.99 -20.27 -34.91
C VAL A 165 23.71 -18.78 -35.10
N ARG A 166 24.59 -17.94 -34.57
CA ARG A 166 24.50 -16.49 -34.74
C ARG A 166 25.48 -16.06 -35.83
N CYS A 167 24.98 -15.33 -36.82
CA CYS A 167 25.86 -14.53 -37.67
C CYS A 167 26.54 -13.48 -36.79
N ALA A 168 27.81 -13.16 -37.07
CA ALA A 168 28.52 -12.13 -36.32
C ALA A 168 27.77 -10.79 -36.46
N ASP A 169 27.43 -10.20 -35.32
CA ASP A 169 26.74 -8.91 -35.30
C ASP A 169 27.65 -7.83 -35.91
N LYS A 170 27.08 -7.00 -36.80
CA LYS A 170 27.81 -5.85 -37.35
C LYS A 170 27.94 -4.79 -36.25
N ILE A 171 29.17 -4.35 -35.99
CA ILE A 171 29.44 -3.32 -34.97
C ILE A 171 28.72 -2.03 -35.35
N ALA A 172 27.92 -1.51 -34.42
CA ALA A 172 27.25 -0.23 -34.58
C ALA A 172 28.28 0.92 -34.70
N PRO A 173 27.96 2.01 -35.42
CA PRO A 173 28.83 3.18 -35.50
C PRO A 173 29.00 3.85 -34.13
N ALA A 174 30.10 4.58 -33.97
CA ALA A 174 30.43 5.27 -32.72
C ALA A 174 29.36 6.33 -32.37
N GLN A 175 28.88 6.31 -31.12
CA GLN A 175 27.89 7.26 -30.60
C GLN A 175 28.58 8.32 -29.73
N TYR A 176 28.19 9.59 -29.86
CA TYR A 176 28.69 10.67 -29.02
C TYR A 176 27.61 11.11 -28.03
N ILE A 177 27.92 10.99 -26.73
CA ILE A 177 27.00 11.34 -25.65
C ILE A 177 27.55 12.56 -24.92
N ARG A 178 26.72 13.58 -24.75
CA ARG A 178 27.05 14.74 -23.91
C ARG A 178 26.63 14.46 -22.48
N TYR A 179 27.59 14.48 -21.55
CA TYR A 179 27.37 14.23 -20.14
C TYR A 179 27.67 15.48 -19.31
N THR A 180 26.72 15.83 -18.45
CA THR A 180 26.90 16.88 -17.42
C THR A 180 27.11 16.18 -16.08
N PRO A 181 28.31 16.23 -15.48
CA PRO A 181 28.55 15.68 -14.16
C PRO A 181 27.71 16.37 -13.09
N SER A 182 27.20 15.60 -12.12
CA SER A 182 26.52 16.13 -10.94
C SER A 182 27.49 16.80 -9.97
N GLN A 183 28.68 16.21 -9.81
CA GLN A 183 29.78 16.82 -9.07
C GLN A 183 30.49 17.85 -9.95
N GLN A 184 30.30 19.12 -9.64
CA GLN A 184 30.93 20.24 -10.35
C GLN A 184 31.96 20.92 -9.45
N GLY A 185 33.02 21.42 -10.05
CA GLY A 185 34.06 22.20 -9.38
C GLY A 185 35.16 22.56 -10.36
N SER A 186 35.85 23.68 -10.14
CA SER A 186 36.95 24.13 -11.01
C SER A 186 38.10 23.12 -11.10
N ALA A 187 38.31 22.32 -10.05
CA ALA A 187 39.30 21.24 -10.00
C ALA A 187 38.87 19.98 -10.79
N PHE A 188 37.60 19.83 -11.14
CA PHE A 188 37.08 18.68 -11.86
C PHE A 188 36.87 19.00 -13.34
N ASN A 189 37.05 18.00 -14.21
CA ASN A 189 36.84 18.11 -15.67
C ASN A 189 37.55 19.33 -16.30
N SER A 190 38.74 19.67 -15.80
CA SER A 190 39.54 20.83 -16.24
C SER A 190 38.76 22.15 -16.29
N GLY A 191 37.79 22.34 -15.38
CA GLY A 191 36.93 23.52 -15.33
C GLY A 191 35.76 23.51 -16.33
N ALA A 192 35.64 22.49 -17.18
CA ALA A 192 34.52 22.34 -18.10
C ALA A 192 33.27 21.80 -17.39
N LYS A 193 32.11 22.38 -17.69
CA LYS A 193 30.81 21.95 -17.12
C LYS A 193 30.30 20.63 -17.68
N GLN A 194 30.76 20.24 -18.86
CA GLN A 194 30.27 19.07 -19.59
C GLN A 194 31.43 18.32 -20.24
N ARG A 195 31.23 17.04 -20.53
CA ARG A 195 32.16 16.21 -21.31
C ARG A 195 31.41 15.49 -22.42
N VAL A 196 32.05 15.32 -23.57
CA VAL A 196 31.53 14.52 -24.68
C VAL A 196 32.23 13.17 -24.66
N ILE A 197 31.47 12.10 -24.59
CA ILE A 197 31.96 10.73 -24.50
C ILE A 197 31.67 10.03 -25.83
N ARG A 198 32.70 9.48 -26.45
CA ARG A 198 32.56 8.60 -27.62
C ARG A 198 32.38 7.16 -27.13
N MET A 199 31.17 6.63 -27.25
CA MET A 199 30.83 5.25 -26.96
C MET A 199 30.99 4.39 -28.21
N ILE A 200 31.73 3.30 -28.07
CA ILE A 200 31.95 2.30 -29.12
C ILE A 200 31.64 0.93 -28.49
N GLU A 201 30.85 0.11 -29.19
CA GLU A 201 30.60 -1.27 -28.76
C GLU A 201 31.85 -2.12 -29.01
N ALA A 202 32.33 -2.81 -27.98
CA ALA A 202 33.47 -3.71 -28.12
C ALA A 202 33.08 -4.92 -28.96
N GLN A 203 33.88 -5.23 -29.99
CA GLN A 203 33.64 -6.37 -30.86
C GLN A 203 33.62 -7.66 -30.04
N LYS A 204 32.52 -8.42 -30.16
CA LYS A 204 32.35 -9.70 -29.48
C LYS A 204 32.86 -10.84 -30.37
N ASP A 205 33.58 -11.76 -29.77
CA ASP A 205 34.06 -12.95 -30.47
C ASP A 205 32.90 -13.95 -30.71
N PRO A 206 32.62 -14.34 -31.97
CA PRO A 206 31.56 -15.29 -32.30
C PRO A 206 31.79 -16.72 -31.76
N ILE A 207 33.03 -17.10 -31.44
CA ILE A 207 33.36 -18.43 -30.90
C ILE A 207 33.54 -18.42 -29.36
N GLU A 208 33.35 -17.28 -28.71
CA GLU A 208 33.47 -17.16 -27.26
C GLU A 208 32.27 -17.82 -26.55
N PRO A 209 32.50 -18.82 -25.66
CA PRO A 209 31.42 -19.46 -24.91
C PRO A 209 30.81 -18.51 -23.85
N PRO A 210 29.63 -18.83 -23.28
CA PRO A 210 29.02 -18.03 -22.21
C PRO A 210 29.95 -17.86 -20.99
N LYS A 211 30.19 -16.61 -20.59
CA LYS A 211 31.15 -16.23 -19.52
C LYS A 211 30.75 -16.66 -18.11
N PHE A 212 29.45 -16.71 -17.84
CA PHE A 212 28.91 -16.86 -16.48
C PHE A 212 27.92 -18.02 -16.37
N LYS A 213 27.85 -18.61 -15.17
CA LYS A 213 26.87 -19.64 -14.82
C LYS A 213 25.51 -18.99 -14.57
N ILE A 214 24.54 -19.24 -15.46
CA ILE A 214 23.17 -18.66 -15.39
C ILE A 214 22.21 -19.52 -14.54
N ASN A 215 22.61 -20.75 -14.19
CA ASN A 215 21.77 -21.72 -13.48
C ASN A 215 21.59 -21.46 -11.98
N LYS A 216 21.99 -20.29 -11.46
CA LYS A 216 21.78 -19.93 -10.05
C LYS A 216 20.29 -19.71 -9.80
N LYS A 217 19.66 -20.65 -9.09
CA LYS A 217 18.26 -20.54 -8.67
C LYS A 217 18.17 -19.66 -7.44
N ILE A 218 17.41 -18.57 -7.54
CA ILE A 218 17.15 -17.62 -6.46
C ILE A 218 15.66 -17.76 -6.09
N PRO A 219 15.27 -17.70 -4.79
CA PRO A 219 13.86 -17.66 -4.42
C PRO A 219 13.16 -16.48 -5.12
N ARG A 220 11.85 -16.61 -5.33
CA ARG A 220 11.07 -15.50 -5.86
C ARG A 220 11.18 -14.32 -4.89
N GLY A 221 11.38 -13.12 -5.45
CA GLY A 221 11.35 -11.88 -4.67
C GLY A 221 9.97 -11.68 -4.02
N PRO A 222 9.87 -10.74 -3.07
CA PRO A 222 8.58 -10.40 -2.49
C PRO A 222 7.61 -9.95 -3.60
N PRO A 223 6.31 -10.26 -3.48
CA PRO A 223 5.32 -9.74 -4.40
C PRO A 223 5.23 -8.21 -4.26
N SER A 224 4.53 -7.57 -5.19
CA SER A 224 4.16 -6.17 -4.99
C SER A 224 3.35 -6.02 -3.69
N PRO A 225 3.48 -4.89 -2.98
CA PRO A 225 2.74 -4.63 -1.74
C PRO A 225 1.24 -4.96 -1.91
N PRO A 226 0.62 -5.63 -0.91
CA PRO A 226 -0.74 -6.12 -1.03
C PRO A 226 -1.72 -4.96 -1.22
N ALA A 227 -2.66 -5.14 -2.14
CA ALA A 227 -3.72 -4.16 -2.34
C ALA A 227 -4.72 -4.21 -1.16
N PRO A 228 -5.32 -3.07 -0.76
CA PRO A 228 -6.41 -3.04 0.20
C PRO A 228 -7.57 -3.93 -0.24
N VAL A 229 -8.11 -4.70 0.70
CA VAL A 229 -9.20 -5.63 0.41
C VAL A 229 -10.53 -4.93 0.60
N MET A 230 -11.22 -4.65 -0.50
CA MET A 230 -12.46 -3.89 -0.56
C MET A 230 -13.68 -4.83 -0.48
N HIS A 231 -13.85 -5.50 0.67
CA HIS A 231 -15.01 -6.36 0.90
C HIS A 231 -16.23 -5.57 1.39
N SER A 232 -17.42 -6.13 1.15
CA SER A 232 -18.61 -5.72 1.89
C SER A 232 -18.48 -6.08 3.38
N PRO A 233 -19.27 -5.46 4.27
CA PRO A 233 -19.29 -5.83 5.68
C PRO A 233 -19.50 -7.34 5.86
N THR A 234 -18.79 -7.93 6.82
CA THR A 234 -18.84 -9.37 7.05
C THR A 234 -20.26 -9.81 7.43
N ARG A 235 -20.77 -10.84 6.72
CA ARG A 235 -22.07 -11.43 7.05
C ARG A 235 -21.94 -12.20 8.37
N LYS A 236 -22.92 -12.05 9.26
CA LYS A 236 -22.96 -12.79 10.52
C LYS A 236 -23.29 -14.25 10.24
N VAL A 237 -22.35 -15.15 10.54
CA VAL A 237 -22.53 -16.60 10.41
C VAL A 237 -23.32 -17.12 11.61
N THR A 238 -24.30 -17.99 11.36
CA THR A 238 -25.05 -18.64 12.44
C THR A 238 -24.36 -19.94 12.87
N VAL A 239 -24.49 -20.33 14.15
CA VAL A 239 -23.93 -21.61 14.64
C VAL A 239 -24.52 -22.80 13.90
N LYS A 240 -25.78 -22.70 13.44
CA LYS A 240 -26.44 -23.72 12.64
C LYS A 240 -25.72 -23.90 11.29
N GLU A 241 -25.53 -22.80 10.57
CA GLU A 241 -24.81 -22.80 9.30
C GLU A 241 -23.40 -23.38 9.45
N GLN A 242 -22.64 -22.94 10.46
CA GLN A 242 -21.30 -23.48 10.70
C GLN A 242 -21.29 -25.00 10.95
N LYS A 243 -22.30 -25.53 11.67
CA LYS A 243 -22.43 -26.98 11.91
C LYS A 243 -22.80 -27.74 10.65
N GLU A 244 -23.65 -27.17 9.80
CA GLU A 244 -24.06 -27.76 8.53
C GLU A 244 -22.90 -27.88 7.54
N TRP A 245 -21.99 -26.90 7.56
CA TRP A 245 -20.76 -26.91 6.77
C TRP A 245 -19.61 -27.71 7.40
N LYS A 246 -19.84 -28.43 8.51
CA LYS A 246 -18.81 -29.27 9.13
C LYS A 246 -18.65 -30.56 8.33
N ILE A 247 -17.61 -30.59 7.50
CA ILE A 247 -17.29 -31.76 6.67
C ILE A 247 -16.74 -32.91 7.55
N PRO A 248 -17.36 -34.11 7.52
CA PRO A 248 -16.85 -35.28 8.23
C PRO A 248 -15.48 -35.72 7.70
N PRO A 249 -14.62 -36.32 8.55
CA PRO A 249 -13.33 -36.83 8.10
C PRO A 249 -13.52 -37.96 7.08
N CYS A 250 -12.70 -37.96 6.02
CA CYS A 250 -12.72 -39.03 5.02
C CYS A 250 -12.01 -40.28 5.55
N ILE A 251 -12.79 -41.34 5.80
CA ILE A 251 -12.27 -42.65 6.16
C ILE A 251 -12.38 -43.53 4.92
N SER A 252 -11.24 -43.80 4.28
CA SER A 252 -11.23 -44.57 3.03
C SER A 252 -11.04 -46.07 3.29
N ASN A 253 -11.71 -46.91 2.49
CA ASN A 253 -11.54 -48.37 2.52
C ASN A 253 -10.26 -48.86 1.83
N TRP A 254 -9.55 -47.97 1.11
CA TRP A 254 -8.38 -48.31 0.29
C TRP A 254 -7.06 -47.76 0.83
N LYS A 255 -7.04 -46.49 1.27
CA LYS A 255 -5.83 -45.78 1.67
C LYS A 255 -5.88 -45.33 3.12
N ASN A 256 -4.86 -45.72 3.89
CA ASN A 256 -4.59 -45.23 5.23
C ASN A 256 -3.13 -44.80 5.32
N ALA A 257 -2.81 -43.63 4.77
CA ALA A 257 -1.43 -43.18 4.59
C ALA A 257 -0.64 -43.06 5.90
N LYS A 258 -1.32 -42.73 7.01
CA LYS A 258 -0.71 -42.57 8.33
C LYS A 258 -0.85 -43.80 9.23
N GLY A 259 -1.44 -44.89 8.72
CA GLY A 259 -1.56 -46.15 9.47
C GLY A 259 -2.41 -46.06 10.74
N TYR A 260 -3.38 -45.14 10.81
CA TYR A 260 -4.22 -45.00 12.01
C TYR A 260 -5.05 -46.25 12.29
N THR A 261 -5.12 -46.65 13.55
CA THR A 261 -6.06 -47.69 14.01
C THR A 261 -7.45 -47.09 14.14
N ILE A 262 -8.32 -47.39 13.17
CA ILE A 262 -9.68 -46.88 13.12
C ILE A 262 -10.62 -47.99 13.59
N PRO A 263 -11.49 -47.75 14.58
CA PRO A 263 -12.45 -48.74 15.02
C PRO A 263 -13.44 -49.08 13.89
N LEU A 264 -13.96 -50.30 13.90
CA LEU A 264 -14.75 -50.85 12.80
C LEU A 264 -16.03 -50.05 12.53
N ASP A 265 -16.67 -49.52 13.57
CA ASP A 265 -17.87 -48.68 13.46
C ASP A 265 -17.61 -47.43 12.61
N LYS A 266 -16.49 -46.74 12.84
CA LYS A 266 -16.12 -45.53 12.06
C LYS A 266 -15.62 -45.87 10.66
N ARG A 267 -15.01 -47.04 10.47
CA ARG A 267 -14.58 -47.50 9.14
C ARG A 267 -15.76 -47.83 8.23
N LEU A 268 -16.85 -48.36 8.79
CA LEU A 268 -18.08 -48.66 8.07
C LEU A 268 -19.07 -47.49 8.07
N ALA A 269 -18.87 -46.45 8.88
CA ALA A 269 -19.83 -45.34 9.02
C ALA A 269 -20.08 -44.54 7.74
N ALA A 270 -19.08 -44.44 6.85
CA ALA A 270 -19.22 -43.75 5.57
C ALA A 270 -19.83 -44.64 4.47
N ASP A 271 -20.13 -45.90 4.80
CA ASP A 271 -20.61 -46.89 3.86
C ASP A 271 -22.13 -46.87 3.74
N GLY A 272 -22.64 -46.26 2.67
CA GLY A 272 -24.06 -46.15 2.39
C GLY A 272 -24.77 -47.46 2.04
N ARG A 273 -24.08 -48.61 2.03
CA ARG A 273 -24.70 -49.93 1.75
C ARG A 273 -25.87 -50.25 2.67
N GLY A 274 -25.85 -49.78 3.92
CA GLY A 274 -26.97 -49.96 4.86
C GLY A 274 -28.21 -49.10 4.56
N LEU A 275 -28.08 -48.05 3.74
CA LEU A 275 -29.21 -47.23 3.27
C LEU A 275 -29.83 -47.78 1.98
N GLN A 276 -29.21 -48.77 1.33
CA GLN A 276 -29.72 -49.39 0.12
C GLN A 276 -30.69 -50.53 0.47
N GLN A 277 -31.98 -50.30 0.25
CA GLN A 277 -32.98 -51.37 0.35
C GLN A 277 -33.02 -52.21 -0.93
N VAL A 278 -32.73 -53.50 -0.80
CA VAL A 278 -32.83 -54.46 -1.91
C VAL A 278 -34.30 -54.83 -2.09
N HIS A 279 -34.92 -54.30 -3.14
CA HIS A 279 -36.30 -54.61 -3.50
C HIS A 279 -36.33 -55.76 -4.51
N ILE A 280 -37.10 -56.80 -4.22
CA ILE A 280 -37.31 -57.93 -5.13
C ILE A 280 -38.68 -57.75 -5.78
N ASN A 281 -38.75 -57.85 -7.11
CA ASN A 281 -40.00 -57.74 -7.84
C ASN A 281 -40.88 -58.97 -7.59
N GLU A 282 -42.16 -58.77 -7.26
CA GLU A 282 -43.14 -59.85 -7.04
C GLU A 282 -43.32 -60.78 -8.24
N ASN A 283 -42.98 -60.33 -9.45
CA ASN A 283 -43.02 -61.15 -10.66
C ASN A 283 -42.04 -62.34 -10.60
N PHE A 284 -40.99 -62.29 -9.79
CA PHE A 284 -40.13 -63.46 -9.55
C PHE A 284 -40.89 -64.62 -8.88
N ALA A 285 -41.87 -64.31 -8.03
CA ALA A 285 -42.71 -65.32 -7.39
C ALA A 285 -43.77 -65.90 -8.35
N LYS A 286 -44.11 -65.18 -9.43
CA LYS A 286 -45.03 -65.67 -10.48
C LYS A 286 -44.35 -66.53 -11.55
N LEU A 287 -43.03 -66.39 -11.68
CA LEU A 287 -42.21 -67.14 -12.64
C LEU A 287 -41.76 -68.51 -12.07
N ALA A 288 -41.61 -68.60 -10.75
CA ALA A 288 -41.29 -69.84 -10.03
C ALA A 288 -42.54 -70.71 -9.84
#